data_AF-A0ABC8QJ78-F1
#
_entry.id   AF-A0ABC8QJ78-F1
#
_cell.length_a   1.000
_cell.length_b   1.000
_cell.length_c   1.000
_cell.angle_alpha   90.00
_cell.angle_beta   90.00
_cell.angle_gamma   90.00
#
_symmetry.space_group_name_H-M   'P 1'
#
loop_
_entity.id
_entity.type
_entity.pdbx_description
1 polymer ?
#
loop_
_entity_poly.entity_id
_entity_poly.type
_entity_poly.pdbx_seq_one_letter_code
_entity_poly.pdbx_strand_id
1 'polypeptide(L)'
;MKGPSSLANPDVGSSDGLVAPGNPLLDNMPAVPKLSQAMRLMDQKATSNYSRSSREETIMRQASNIYVPSANSAGIVSAVVAQVRASYMDRDLRIPDYRDHTIAANLFLHDRPTRNAATPPSRFGLGPRARPRGIVVAAPVRMGRRRLADIVESVIGRGCVMNRLQTHNGFSEYAQLRSLRVQWPIEGKLSGFAQGFLGAFDTVFNTEYAKRMRSPQFRDSDVVAVITALGVVSNLGLLIVEGIGTETSTSKTAHATWDALAQFTRTTGIPVLCLATPGAVICGLSQLPSVAGALAPQGLFEITRSGRAGEDHWKAVCEAQFDATLRVAGIATMPEWLPAAAYDLTFGYPGLLTREQI
;
A
#
# COMPACT_ATOMS: atom_id res chain seq x y z
N MET A 1 -14.37 -31.35 42.55
CA MET A 1 -14.73 -29.97 42.13
C MET A 1 -13.46 -29.13 42.09
N LYS A 2 -13.15 -28.59 40.89
CA LYS A 2 -12.28 -27.42 40.56
C LYS A 2 -10.93 -27.33 41.31
N GLY A 3 -9.76 -27.60 40.76
CA GLY A 3 -9.21 -27.33 39.42
C GLY A 3 -8.01 -26.36 39.58
N PRO A 4 -6.77 -26.71 39.17
CA PRO A 4 -5.60 -25.82 39.28
C PRO A 4 -5.42 -24.98 38.00
N SER A 5 -5.07 -23.70 38.12
CA SER A 5 -4.51 -22.86 37.03
C SER A 5 -3.57 -21.84 37.67
N SER A 6 -2.25 -21.77 37.46
CA SER A 6 -1.42 -21.84 36.24
C SER A 6 -1.79 -20.80 35.17
N LEU A 7 -1.35 -19.56 35.37
CA LEU A 7 -0.93 -18.59 34.34
C LEU A 7 0.14 -17.72 35.03
N ALA A 8 1.43 -18.05 34.97
CA ALA A 8 2.36 -17.85 33.84
C ALA A 8 2.43 -16.39 33.38
N ASN A 9 3.60 -15.80 33.65
CA ASN A 9 4.06 -14.43 33.40
C ASN A 9 3.62 -13.85 32.04
N PRO A 10 3.25 -12.55 31.99
CA PRO A 10 3.65 -11.72 30.87
C PRO A 10 5.11 -11.37 31.10
N ASP A 11 6.03 -12.06 30.42
CA ASP A 11 7.38 -11.53 30.24
C ASP A 11 7.26 -10.26 29.38
N VAL A 12 7.01 -9.15 30.08
CA VAL A 12 7.36 -7.80 29.67
C VAL A 12 8.87 -7.78 29.64
N GLY A 13 9.41 -8.25 28.51
CA GLY A 13 10.82 -8.12 28.17
C GLY A 13 11.17 -6.65 28.08
N SER A 14 11.75 -6.18 29.18
CA SER A 14 12.52 -4.95 29.30
C SER A 14 13.47 -4.78 28.12
N SER A 15 13.41 -3.62 27.49
CA SER A 15 14.60 -2.97 26.97
C SER A 15 14.65 -1.57 27.55
N ASP A 16 15.31 -1.46 28.70
CA ASP A 16 16.04 -0.24 29.04
C ASP A 16 17.02 0.02 27.90
N GLY A 17 16.70 1.04 27.11
CA GLY A 17 17.51 1.48 26.00
C GLY A 17 17.14 2.91 25.69
N LEU A 18 17.89 3.86 26.26
CA LEU A 18 17.92 5.24 25.82
C LEU A 18 18.20 5.27 24.31
N VAL A 19 17.18 5.45 23.45
CA VAL A 19 17.40 5.61 22.01
C VAL A 19 17.44 7.08 21.63
N ALA A 20 18.66 7.58 21.57
CA ALA A 20 19.09 8.41 20.44
C ALA A 20 20.56 8.01 20.11
N PRO A 21 20.96 7.91 18.82
CA PRO A 21 20.46 8.72 17.73
C PRO A 21 19.86 7.92 16.56
N GLY A 22 18.59 8.20 16.25
CA GLY A 22 17.86 7.74 15.06
C GLY A 22 16.45 8.32 15.07
N ASN A 23 15.82 8.49 13.91
CA ASN A 23 14.40 8.86 13.87
C ASN A 23 13.58 7.61 14.24
N PRO A 24 12.74 7.65 15.30
CA PRO A 24 12.05 6.46 15.80
C PRO A 24 11.10 5.82 14.77
N LEU A 25 10.60 6.61 13.80
CA LEU A 25 9.77 6.07 12.72
C LEU A 25 10.54 5.10 11.81
N LEU A 26 11.88 5.17 11.81
CA LEU A 26 12.75 4.28 11.03
C LEU A 26 13.11 2.99 11.76
N ASP A 27 12.96 2.93 13.07
CA ASP A 27 13.31 1.74 13.87
C ASP A 27 12.40 0.57 13.49
N ASN A 28 11.16 0.87 13.10
CA ASN A 28 10.18 -0.10 12.62
C ASN A 28 10.26 -0.38 11.12
N MET A 29 11.28 0.13 10.43
CA MET A 29 11.40 0.03 8.97
C MET A 29 12.64 -0.77 8.54
N PRO A 30 12.50 -1.77 7.65
CA PRO A 30 13.65 -2.48 7.11
C PRO A 30 14.57 -1.53 6.35
N ALA A 31 15.85 -1.92 6.24
CA ALA A 31 16.78 -1.28 5.32
C ALA A 31 16.30 -1.44 3.87
N VAL A 32 16.72 -0.54 2.97
CA VAL A 32 16.41 -0.68 1.54
C VAL A 32 17.03 -1.98 1.03
N PRO A 33 16.21 -2.95 0.57
CA PRO A 33 16.75 -4.22 0.12
C PRO A 33 17.54 -4.02 -1.17
N LYS A 34 18.67 -4.74 -1.29
CA LYS A 34 19.32 -4.91 -2.61
C LYS A 34 18.43 -5.77 -3.50
N LEU A 35 18.63 -5.70 -4.82
CA LEU A 35 17.81 -6.44 -5.81
C LEU A 35 17.65 -7.92 -5.47
N SER A 36 18.74 -8.61 -5.15
CA SER A 36 18.72 -10.04 -4.78
C SER A 36 17.96 -10.32 -3.49
N GLN A 37 18.02 -9.42 -2.52
CA GLN A 37 17.26 -9.52 -1.27
C GLN A 37 15.77 -9.26 -1.52
N ALA A 38 15.43 -8.27 -2.36
CA ALA A 38 14.05 -7.99 -2.76
C ALA A 38 13.45 -9.18 -3.51
N MET A 39 14.22 -9.87 -4.37
CA MET A 39 13.79 -11.12 -5.01
C MET A 39 13.44 -12.19 -3.99
N ARG A 40 14.32 -12.43 -3.00
CA ARG A 40 14.05 -13.40 -1.91
C ARG A 40 12.84 -13.04 -1.06
N LEU A 41 12.59 -11.75 -0.83
CA LEU A 41 11.39 -11.30 -0.09
C LEU A 41 10.11 -11.58 -0.86
N MET A 42 10.15 -11.55 -2.20
CA MET A 42 9.01 -11.90 -3.04
C MET A 42 8.80 -13.42 -3.16
N ASP A 43 9.86 -14.22 -3.02
CA ASP A 43 9.78 -15.68 -3.01
C ASP A 43 9.13 -16.24 -1.73
N GLN A 44 9.10 -15.45 -0.65
CA GLN A 44 8.45 -15.86 0.59
C GLN A 44 6.94 -16.01 0.33
N LYS A 45 6.48 -17.26 0.28
CA LYS A 45 5.05 -17.59 0.20
C LYS A 45 4.32 -16.80 1.28
N ALA A 46 3.42 -15.92 0.87
CA ALA A 46 2.52 -15.23 1.78
C ALA A 46 1.85 -16.29 2.66
N THR A 47 2.15 -16.30 3.96
CA THR A 47 1.53 -17.17 4.95
C THR A 47 0.04 -16.87 4.94
N SER A 48 -0.71 -17.73 4.27
CA SER A 48 -2.13 -17.51 4.08
C SER A 48 -2.85 -17.95 5.34
N ASN A 49 -3.32 -17.00 6.15
CA ASN A 49 -4.18 -17.25 7.30
C ASN A 49 -5.61 -17.61 6.85
N TYR A 50 -5.78 -18.66 6.04
CA TYR A 50 -7.09 -19.11 5.59
C TYR A 50 -7.50 -20.39 6.33
N SER A 51 -8.78 -20.45 6.70
CA SER A 51 -9.44 -21.64 7.27
C SER A 51 -9.38 -22.84 6.33
N ARG A 52 -9.43 -24.05 6.89
CA ARG A 52 -9.39 -25.34 6.18
C ARG A 52 -10.36 -25.36 4.98
N SER A 53 -9.82 -25.44 3.77
CA SER A 53 -10.54 -25.61 2.49
C SER A 53 -10.39 -27.03 1.95
N SER A 54 -11.23 -27.41 0.97
CA SER A 54 -11.08 -28.69 0.25
C SER A 54 -9.74 -28.75 -0.51
N ARG A 55 -9.30 -29.96 -0.90
CA ARG A 55 -8.04 -30.15 -1.65
C ARG A 55 -8.04 -29.40 -2.98
N GLU A 56 -9.16 -29.44 -3.71
CA GLU A 56 -9.34 -28.76 -5.00
C GLU A 56 -9.28 -27.24 -4.83
N GLU A 57 -9.98 -26.72 -3.82
CA GLU A 57 -9.99 -25.28 -3.54
C GLU A 57 -8.60 -24.79 -3.10
N THR A 58 -7.84 -25.63 -2.39
CA THR A 58 -6.45 -25.33 -2.01
C THR A 58 -5.54 -25.28 -3.23
N ILE A 59 -5.69 -26.21 -4.18
CA ILE A 59 -4.93 -26.23 -5.45
C ILE A 59 -5.28 -25.02 -6.30
N MET A 60 -6.57 -24.73 -6.50
CA MET A 60 -7.02 -23.56 -7.25
C MET A 60 -6.54 -22.26 -6.62
N ARG A 61 -6.58 -22.15 -5.29
CA ARG A 61 -6.05 -21.00 -4.55
C ARG A 61 -4.53 -20.88 -4.67
N GLN A 62 -3.79 -21.98 -4.63
CA GLN A 62 -2.33 -21.93 -4.82
C GLN A 62 -2.01 -21.48 -6.25
N ALA A 63 -2.70 -22.04 -7.25
CA ALA A 63 -2.57 -21.70 -8.65
C ALA A 63 -2.90 -20.23 -8.96
N SER A 64 -4.02 -19.69 -8.45
CA SER A 64 -4.42 -18.30 -8.68
C SER A 64 -3.49 -17.27 -8.02
N ASN A 65 -2.64 -17.73 -7.10
CA ASN A 65 -1.77 -16.91 -6.29
C ASN A 65 -0.30 -16.98 -6.69
N ILE A 66 0.03 -17.73 -7.74
CA ILE A 66 1.40 -17.86 -8.21
C ILE A 66 1.89 -16.51 -8.70
N TYR A 67 3.05 -16.14 -8.18
CA TYR A 67 3.76 -14.96 -8.61
C TYR A 67 5.23 -15.34 -8.69
N VAL A 68 5.80 -15.27 -9.90
CA VAL A 68 7.24 -15.46 -10.09
C VAL A 68 7.89 -14.09 -10.00
N PRO A 69 8.87 -13.89 -9.11
CA PRO A 69 9.57 -12.63 -9.05
C PRO A 69 10.32 -12.28 -10.34
N SER A 70 10.38 -10.99 -10.64
CA SER A 70 11.20 -10.44 -11.71
C SER A 70 12.11 -9.34 -11.17
N ALA A 71 13.15 -8.98 -11.93
CA ALA A 71 13.99 -7.83 -11.58
C ALA A 71 13.17 -6.53 -11.49
N ASN A 72 12.16 -6.37 -12.34
CA ASN A 72 11.28 -5.19 -12.33
C ASN A 72 10.45 -5.13 -11.04
N SER A 73 9.84 -6.25 -10.63
CA SER A 73 9.06 -6.29 -9.38
C SER A 73 9.94 -6.11 -8.14
N ALA A 74 11.17 -6.64 -8.16
CA ALA A 74 12.16 -6.40 -7.11
C ALA A 74 12.58 -4.93 -7.03
N GLY A 75 12.76 -4.30 -8.19
CA GLY A 75 13.04 -2.87 -8.31
C GLY A 75 11.91 -2.03 -7.72
N ILE A 76 10.65 -2.37 -8.00
CA ILE A 76 9.49 -1.70 -7.41
C ILE A 76 9.50 -1.81 -5.88
N VAL A 77 9.66 -3.01 -5.32
CA VAL A 77 9.72 -3.19 -3.85
C VAL A 77 10.83 -2.35 -3.23
N SER A 78 12.02 -2.35 -3.85
CA SER A 78 13.17 -1.58 -3.37
C SER A 78 12.89 -0.06 -3.43
N ALA A 79 12.28 0.42 -4.51
CA ALA A 79 11.89 1.82 -4.68
C ALA A 79 10.85 2.25 -3.64
N VAL A 80 9.86 1.41 -3.35
CA VAL A 80 8.85 1.67 -2.32
C VAL A 80 9.49 1.81 -0.95
N VAL A 81 10.33 0.83 -0.54
CA VAL A 81 11.02 0.89 0.77
C VAL A 81 11.91 2.13 0.85
N ALA A 82 12.62 2.48 -0.22
CA ALA A 82 13.45 3.68 -0.27
C ALA A 82 12.61 4.96 -0.09
N GLN A 83 11.45 5.06 -0.73
CA GLN A 83 10.57 6.23 -0.59
C GLN A 83 9.96 6.34 0.80
N VAL A 84 9.54 5.23 1.42
CA VAL A 84 9.01 5.24 2.79
C VAL A 84 10.08 5.68 3.79
N ARG A 85 11.31 5.15 3.67
CA ARG A 85 12.43 5.59 4.52
C ARG A 85 12.77 7.06 4.31
N ALA A 86 12.88 7.50 3.06
CA ALA A 86 13.16 8.89 2.74
C ALA A 86 12.03 9.84 3.21
N SER A 87 10.78 9.36 3.21
CA SER A 87 9.65 10.06 3.78
C SER A 87 9.79 10.23 5.28
N TYR A 88 10.08 9.16 6.01
CA TYR A 88 10.29 9.26 7.46
C TYR A 88 11.47 10.14 7.82
N MET A 89 12.59 10.08 7.07
CA MET A 89 13.72 11.00 7.28
C MET A 89 13.33 12.48 7.22
N ASP A 90 12.40 12.86 6.34
CA ASP A 90 11.90 14.23 6.25
C ASP A 90 10.79 14.53 7.29
N ARG A 91 10.05 13.50 7.72
CA ARG A 91 8.96 13.54 8.70
C ARG A 91 9.44 13.11 10.10
N ASP A 92 10.44 13.80 10.62
CA ASP A 92 11.02 13.45 11.93
C ASP A 92 10.31 14.17 13.07
N LEU A 93 9.61 13.42 13.91
CA LEU A 93 8.86 13.91 15.07
C LEU A 93 9.74 14.53 16.17
N ARG A 94 11.06 14.33 16.11
CA ARG A 94 12.01 15.02 17.01
C ARG A 94 12.21 16.47 16.59
N ILE A 95 11.98 16.80 15.32
CA ILE A 95 12.07 18.17 14.79
C ILE A 95 10.80 18.92 15.21
N PRO A 96 10.92 20.06 15.94
CA PRO A 96 9.77 20.83 16.40
C PRO A 96 8.78 21.18 15.29
N ASP A 97 9.26 21.65 14.13
CA ASP A 97 8.41 22.04 13.00
C ASP A 97 7.47 20.92 12.54
N TYR A 98 7.98 19.69 12.41
CA TYR A 98 7.15 18.56 11.99
C TYR A 98 6.20 18.11 13.10
N ARG A 99 6.67 18.13 14.36
CA ARG A 99 5.84 17.83 15.52
C ARG A 99 4.66 18.80 15.65
N ASP A 100 4.90 20.09 15.50
CA ASP A 100 3.89 21.14 15.57
C ASP A 100 2.90 21.03 14.41
N HIS A 101 3.39 20.65 13.22
CA HIS A 101 2.54 20.31 12.07
C HIS A 101 1.60 19.12 12.37
N THR A 102 2.11 18.06 13.01
CA THR A 102 1.29 16.91 13.43
C THR A 102 0.26 17.29 14.49
N ILE A 103 0.62 18.15 15.45
CA ILE A 103 -0.32 18.68 16.44
C ILE A 103 -1.40 19.53 15.76
N ALA A 104 -1.03 20.41 14.82
CA ALA A 104 -1.97 21.22 14.06
C ALA A 104 -2.93 20.35 13.22
N ALA A 105 -2.45 19.25 12.62
CA ALA A 105 -3.27 18.27 11.94
C ALA A 105 -4.33 17.66 12.88
N ASN A 106 -3.91 17.31 14.11
CA ASN A 106 -4.79 16.74 15.11
C ASN A 106 -5.84 17.74 15.60
N LEU A 107 -5.43 19.00 15.82
CA LEU A 107 -6.35 20.08 16.16
C LEU A 107 -7.37 20.29 15.04
N PHE A 108 -6.95 20.32 13.77
CA PHE A 108 -7.87 20.45 12.63
C PHE A 108 -8.95 19.35 12.60
N LEU A 109 -8.62 18.11 12.96
CA LEU A 109 -9.58 16.99 12.99
C LEU A 109 -10.58 17.06 14.16
N HIS A 110 -10.22 17.75 15.24
CA HIS A 110 -10.98 17.76 16.50
C HIS A 110 -11.56 19.12 16.86
N ASP A 111 -11.16 20.19 16.17
CA ASP A 111 -11.70 21.52 16.37
C ASP A 111 -13.17 21.52 15.94
N ARG A 112 -14.05 21.77 16.91
CA ARG A 112 -15.48 21.90 16.64
C ARG A 112 -15.71 23.35 16.26
N PRO A 113 -16.16 23.66 15.03
CA PRO A 113 -16.53 25.03 14.70
C PRO A 113 -17.64 25.45 15.67
N THR A 114 -17.32 26.32 16.62
CA THR A 114 -18.34 26.97 17.43
C THR A 114 -19.17 27.84 16.51
N ARG A 115 -20.49 27.88 16.74
CA ARG A 115 -21.47 28.53 15.85
C ARG A 115 -21.17 30.03 15.57
N ASN A 116 -20.26 30.64 16.33
CA ASN A 116 -19.82 32.03 16.25
C ASN A 116 -18.30 32.20 16.02
N ALA A 117 -17.55 31.14 15.68
CA ALA A 117 -16.14 31.29 15.32
C ALA A 117 -16.05 32.01 13.97
N ALA A 118 -15.73 33.32 14.01
CA ALA A 118 -15.47 34.14 12.83
C ALA A 118 -14.18 33.75 12.09
N THR A 119 -13.37 32.86 12.68
CA THR A 119 -12.13 32.37 12.10
C THR A 119 -12.42 31.12 11.29
N PRO A 120 -12.23 31.11 9.95
CA PRO A 120 -12.28 29.87 9.20
C PRO A 120 -11.26 28.89 9.80
N PRO A 121 -11.58 27.58 9.92
CA PRO A 121 -10.66 26.63 10.49
C PRO A 121 -9.32 26.74 9.76
N SER A 122 -8.25 26.96 10.53
CA SER A 122 -6.89 27.09 10.02
C SER A 122 -6.63 25.91 9.09
N ARG A 123 -6.53 26.17 7.78
CA ARG A 123 -6.35 25.08 6.82
C ARG A 123 -5.05 24.37 7.17
N PHE A 124 -5.17 23.08 7.41
CA PHE A 124 -4.02 22.20 7.53
C PHE A 124 -3.13 22.37 6.29
N GLY A 125 -1.92 22.88 6.50
CA GLY A 125 -1.04 23.39 5.44
C GLY A 125 -0.08 22.35 4.86
N LEU A 126 0.91 22.84 4.09
CA LEU A 126 2.01 22.03 3.58
C LEU A 126 2.90 21.53 4.73
N GLY A 127 3.19 20.24 4.75
CA GLY A 127 4.11 19.63 5.70
C GLY A 127 5.53 20.16 5.52
N PRO A 128 6.29 20.35 6.61
CA PRO A 128 7.71 20.71 6.53
C PRO A 128 8.47 19.70 5.65
N ARG A 129 9.24 20.20 4.68
CA ARG A 129 10.04 19.38 3.74
C ARG A 129 9.22 18.38 2.93
N ALA A 130 7.90 18.55 2.85
CA ALA A 130 7.05 17.71 2.03
C ALA A 130 7.44 17.84 0.55
N ARG A 131 7.50 16.69 -0.13
CA ARG A 131 7.82 16.58 -1.55
C ARG A 131 7.03 15.42 -2.14
N PRO A 132 6.68 15.47 -3.43
CA PRO A 132 5.96 14.38 -4.07
C PRO A 132 6.75 13.06 -4.02
N ARG A 133 6.07 11.97 -3.63
CA ARG A 133 6.64 10.61 -3.51
C ARG A 133 5.69 9.54 -4.04
N GLY A 134 4.91 9.87 -5.07
CA GLY A 134 4.10 8.85 -5.70
C GLY A 134 4.96 7.79 -6.39
N ILE A 135 4.39 6.61 -6.53
CA ILE A 135 4.94 5.49 -7.26
C ILE A 135 3.78 4.92 -8.06
N VAL A 136 3.85 4.96 -9.38
CA VAL A 136 2.84 4.37 -10.27
C VAL A 136 3.42 3.13 -10.90
N VAL A 137 2.72 2.01 -10.71
CA VAL A 137 3.01 0.74 -11.36
C VAL A 137 1.90 0.46 -12.37
N ALA A 138 2.26 0.49 -13.65
CA ALA A 138 1.40 0.06 -14.75
C ALA A 138 1.59 -1.44 -14.96
N ALA A 139 0.54 -2.22 -14.77
CA ALA A 139 0.57 -3.66 -14.97
C ALA A 139 -0.76 -4.16 -15.52
N PRO A 140 -0.78 -4.95 -16.60
CA PRO A 140 -1.99 -5.55 -17.12
C PRO A 140 -2.77 -6.34 -16.05
N VAL A 141 -4.05 -6.57 -16.34
CA VAL A 141 -4.89 -7.39 -15.45
C VAL A 141 -4.28 -8.81 -15.36
N ARG A 142 -4.33 -9.40 -14.17
CA ARG A 142 -3.79 -10.73 -13.85
C ARG A 142 -2.26 -10.88 -13.96
N MET A 143 -1.52 -9.78 -13.86
CA MET A 143 -0.04 -9.76 -13.75
C MET A 143 0.46 -9.67 -12.30
N GLY A 144 -0.32 -10.15 -11.33
CA GLY A 144 0.11 -10.19 -9.93
C GLY A 144 0.11 -8.85 -9.18
N ARG A 145 -0.59 -7.81 -9.65
CA ARG A 145 -0.70 -6.52 -8.93
C ARG A 145 -1.09 -6.68 -7.46
N ARG A 146 -2.10 -7.50 -7.17
CA ARG A 146 -2.55 -7.78 -5.80
C ARG A 146 -1.46 -8.46 -4.97
N ARG A 147 -0.72 -9.40 -5.56
CA ARG A 147 0.42 -10.06 -4.92
C ARG A 147 1.56 -9.09 -4.63
N LEU A 148 1.86 -8.19 -5.56
CA LEU A 148 2.82 -7.12 -5.34
C LEU A 148 2.39 -6.21 -4.16
N ALA A 149 1.12 -5.85 -4.06
CA ALA A 149 0.60 -5.10 -2.91
C ALA A 149 0.78 -5.87 -1.60
N ASP A 150 0.46 -7.18 -1.59
CA ASP A 150 0.63 -8.05 -0.41
C ASP A 150 2.10 -8.11 0.04
N ILE A 151 3.03 -8.24 -0.91
CA ILE A 151 4.48 -8.27 -0.67
C ILE A 151 4.97 -6.93 -0.13
N VAL A 152 4.58 -5.82 -0.78
CA VAL A 152 4.98 -4.48 -0.33
C VAL A 152 4.48 -4.24 1.09
N GLU A 153 3.22 -4.59 1.36
CA GLU A 153 2.62 -4.45 2.68
C GLU A 153 3.27 -5.38 3.71
N SER A 154 3.70 -6.60 3.35
CA SER A 154 4.40 -7.49 4.28
C SER A 154 5.80 -6.97 4.63
N VAL A 155 6.49 -6.32 3.67
CA VAL A 155 7.81 -5.72 3.88
C VAL A 155 7.74 -4.43 4.71
N ILE A 156 6.78 -3.55 4.42
CA ILE A 156 6.60 -2.29 5.17
C ILE A 156 5.97 -2.55 6.55
N GLY A 157 5.10 -3.56 6.63
CA GLY A 157 4.38 -3.95 7.84
C GLY A 157 2.94 -3.42 7.87
N ARG A 158 2.06 -4.17 8.54
CA ARG A 158 0.63 -3.85 8.70
C ARG A 158 0.32 -3.21 10.05
N GLY A 159 -0.75 -2.42 10.10
CA GLY A 159 -1.30 -1.89 11.35
C GLY A 159 -0.49 -0.75 11.97
N CYS A 160 -0.88 -0.40 13.20
CA CYS A 160 -0.34 0.73 13.96
C CYS A 160 0.69 0.25 15.00
N VAL A 161 1.78 0.99 15.13
CA VAL A 161 2.79 0.86 16.19
C VAL A 161 2.84 2.18 16.96
N MET A 162 3.01 2.13 18.29
CA MET A 162 3.20 3.32 19.11
C MET A 162 4.69 3.61 19.27
N ASN A 163 5.10 4.83 18.94
CA ASN A 163 6.47 5.30 19.14
C ASN A 163 6.50 6.26 20.31
N ARG A 164 7.42 6.02 21.25
CA ARG A 164 7.63 6.88 22.41
C ARG A 164 8.79 7.82 22.16
N LEU A 165 8.54 9.11 22.29
CA LEU A 165 9.51 10.17 22.08
C LEU A 165 9.79 10.91 23.36
N GLN A 166 11.07 11.10 23.67
CA GLN A 166 11.47 11.96 24.77
C GLN A 166 11.30 13.43 24.34
N THR A 167 10.56 14.19 25.13
CA THR A 167 10.36 15.63 24.98
C THR A 167 10.91 16.34 26.21
N HIS A 168 10.96 17.67 26.17
CA HIS A 168 11.47 18.49 27.28
C HIS A 168 10.65 18.32 28.58
N ASN A 169 9.39 17.88 28.49
CA ASN A 169 8.48 17.71 29.63
C ASN A 169 8.19 16.23 29.96
N GLY A 170 8.97 15.29 29.44
CA GLY A 170 8.78 13.86 29.68
C GLY A 170 8.73 13.05 28.40
N PHE A 171 7.72 12.20 28.24
CA PHE A 171 7.56 11.37 27.05
C PHE A 171 6.22 11.62 26.38
N SER A 172 6.21 11.63 25.05
CA SER A 172 5.02 11.73 24.23
C SER A 172 4.93 10.52 23.32
N GLU A 173 3.74 9.95 23.18
CA GLU A 173 3.49 8.80 22.32
C GLU A 173 2.84 9.24 21.01
N TYR A 174 3.34 8.68 19.91
CA TYR A 174 2.84 8.96 18.57
C TYR A 174 2.51 7.65 17.86
N ALA A 175 1.32 7.58 17.28
CA ALA A 175 0.91 6.48 16.43
C ALA A 175 1.68 6.50 15.10
N GLN A 176 2.10 5.33 14.64
CA GLN A 176 2.68 5.09 13.32
C GLN A 176 1.90 3.99 12.62
N LEU A 177 1.05 4.38 11.68
CA LEU A 177 0.41 3.48 10.74
C LEU A 177 1.38 3.14 9.62
N ARG A 178 1.87 1.91 9.57
CA ARG A 178 2.95 1.55 8.62
C ARG A 178 2.49 1.57 7.16
N SER A 179 1.32 1.01 6.87
CA SER A 179 0.69 1.10 5.55
C SER A 179 -0.83 1.07 5.65
N LEU A 180 -1.49 1.67 4.66
CA LEU A 180 -2.94 1.64 4.50
C LEU A 180 -3.29 1.26 3.06
N ARG A 181 -4.19 0.29 2.88
CA ARG A 181 -4.67 -0.17 1.58
C ARG A 181 -6.07 0.35 1.31
N VAL A 182 -6.27 0.91 0.13
CA VAL A 182 -7.56 1.47 -0.31
C VAL A 182 -7.83 1.03 -1.76
N GLN A 183 -9.06 0.64 -2.05
CA GLN A 183 -9.47 0.34 -3.42
C GLN A 183 -9.82 1.63 -4.15
N TRP A 184 -9.50 1.69 -5.43
CA TRP A 184 -9.98 2.74 -6.31
C TRP A 184 -11.51 2.77 -6.29
N PRO A 185 -12.13 3.95 -6.17
CA PRO A 185 -13.58 4.04 -6.09
C PRO A 185 -14.25 3.63 -7.39
N ILE A 186 -15.45 3.05 -7.26
CA ILE A 186 -16.36 2.83 -8.38
C ILE A 186 -16.65 4.20 -9.02
N GLU A 187 -16.64 4.26 -10.36
CA GLU A 187 -16.78 5.51 -11.16
C GLU A 187 -15.69 6.58 -10.95
N GLY A 188 -14.63 6.28 -10.18
CA GLY A 188 -13.53 7.21 -9.97
C GLY A 188 -13.85 8.39 -9.05
N LYS A 189 -14.95 8.36 -8.28
CA LYS A 189 -15.40 9.49 -7.47
C LYS A 189 -14.54 9.69 -6.20
N LEU A 190 -14.12 10.95 -5.95
CA LEU A 190 -13.32 11.32 -4.79
C LEU A 190 -14.01 10.99 -3.45
N SER A 191 -15.31 11.20 -3.35
CA SER A 191 -16.10 10.85 -2.16
C SER A 191 -16.09 9.34 -1.88
N GLY A 192 -16.14 8.52 -2.93
CA GLY A 192 -16.00 7.07 -2.80
C GLY A 192 -14.60 6.67 -2.33
N PHE A 193 -13.56 7.34 -2.84
CA PHE A 193 -12.19 7.11 -2.40
C PHE A 193 -12.02 7.47 -0.91
N ALA A 194 -12.56 8.62 -0.51
CA ALA A 194 -12.53 9.08 0.87
C ALA A 194 -13.24 8.12 1.81
N GLN A 195 -14.41 7.62 1.43
CA GLN A 195 -15.12 6.60 2.21
C GLN A 195 -14.28 5.33 2.37
N GLY A 196 -13.61 4.88 1.30
CA GLY A 196 -12.69 3.75 1.34
C GLY A 196 -11.49 3.98 2.25
N PHE A 197 -10.88 5.16 2.17
CA PHE A 197 -9.76 5.56 3.03
C PHE A 197 -10.17 5.61 4.51
N LEU A 198 -11.27 6.31 4.83
CA LEU A 198 -11.76 6.43 6.19
C LEU A 198 -12.20 5.07 6.76
N GLY A 199 -12.85 4.22 5.96
CA GLY A 199 -13.23 2.87 6.40
C GLY A 199 -12.01 2.00 6.71
N ALA A 200 -10.96 2.09 5.89
CA ALA A 200 -9.70 1.38 6.15
C ALA A 200 -9.01 1.93 7.42
N PHE A 201 -9.03 3.25 7.61
CA PHE A 201 -8.48 3.90 8.80
C PHE A 201 -9.25 3.51 10.07
N ASP A 202 -10.59 3.55 10.02
CA ASP A 202 -11.50 3.15 11.09
C ASP A 202 -11.26 1.71 11.53
N THR A 203 -10.97 0.82 10.57
CA THR A 203 -10.65 -0.59 10.87
C THR A 203 -9.37 -0.74 11.70
N VAL A 204 -8.37 0.12 11.48
CA VAL A 204 -7.08 0.04 12.18
C VAL A 204 -7.13 0.71 13.56
N PHE A 205 -7.78 1.87 13.65
CA PHE A 205 -7.81 2.67 14.88
C PHE A 205 -9.09 2.49 15.71
N ASN A 206 -10.03 1.66 15.25
CA ASN A 206 -11.35 1.47 15.85
C ASN A 206 -12.11 2.80 16.03
N THR A 207 -12.09 3.63 14.99
CA THR A 207 -12.78 4.93 14.94
C THR A 207 -14.07 4.86 14.11
N GLU A 208 -14.82 5.97 14.03
CA GLU A 208 -16.07 6.05 13.26
C GLU A 208 -16.09 7.23 12.27
N TYR A 209 -14.94 7.61 11.73
CA TYR A 209 -14.83 8.74 10.80
C TYR A 209 -15.66 8.53 9.53
N ALA A 210 -15.70 7.31 8.99
CA ALA A 210 -16.46 7.00 7.77
C ALA A 210 -17.97 7.24 7.95
N LYS A 211 -18.52 6.96 9.16
CA LYS A 211 -19.93 7.24 9.47
C LYS A 211 -20.20 8.74 9.53
N ARG A 212 -19.28 9.52 10.11
CA ARG A 212 -19.39 10.98 10.24
C ARG A 212 -19.28 11.72 8.90
N MET A 213 -18.62 11.11 7.92
CA MET A 213 -18.50 11.67 6.58
C MET A 213 -19.85 11.83 5.85
N ARG A 214 -20.89 11.09 6.25
CA ARG A 214 -22.26 11.25 5.73
C ARG A 214 -23.05 12.38 6.40
N SER A 215 -22.48 13.01 7.43
CA SER A 215 -23.12 14.12 8.12
C SER A 215 -23.03 15.40 7.28
N PRO A 216 -23.99 16.34 7.40
CA PRO A 216 -23.96 17.64 6.72
C PRO A 216 -22.74 18.51 7.08
N GLN A 217 -21.98 18.10 8.10
CA GLN A 217 -20.77 18.79 8.58
C GLN A 217 -19.55 18.48 7.71
N PHE A 218 -19.58 17.42 6.91
CA PHE A 218 -18.50 17.04 6.02
C PHE A 218 -18.82 17.51 4.59
N ARG A 219 -18.12 18.56 4.15
CA ARG A 219 -18.24 19.05 2.76
C ARG A 219 -17.25 18.30 1.88
N ASP A 220 -17.65 18.00 0.64
CA ASP A 220 -16.76 17.41 -0.36
C ASP A 220 -15.48 18.25 -0.58
N SER A 221 -15.55 19.57 -0.32
CA SER A 221 -14.40 20.49 -0.39
C SER A 221 -13.29 20.17 0.60
N ASP A 222 -13.60 19.51 1.72
CA ASP A 222 -12.68 19.34 2.85
C ASP A 222 -12.10 17.93 2.92
N VAL A 223 -12.59 17.02 2.06
CA VAL A 223 -12.21 15.61 1.99
C VAL A 223 -10.70 15.43 1.92
N VAL A 224 -10.02 16.14 1.02
CA VAL A 224 -8.57 16.01 0.84
C VAL A 224 -7.83 16.48 2.08
N ALA A 225 -8.26 17.59 2.71
CA ALA A 225 -7.65 18.11 3.93
C ALA A 225 -7.77 17.11 5.09
N VAL A 226 -8.92 16.45 5.23
CA VAL A 226 -9.14 15.44 6.28
C VAL A 226 -8.30 14.19 6.05
N ILE A 227 -8.26 13.64 4.84
CA ILE A 227 -7.41 12.49 4.51
C ILE A 227 -5.93 12.83 4.77
N THR A 228 -5.52 14.03 4.39
CA THR A 228 -4.16 14.56 4.59
C THR A 228 -3.83 14.68 6.08
N ALA A 229 -4.73 15.27 6.88
CA ALA A 229 -4.55 15.39 8.32
C ALA A 229 -4.50 14.03 9.02
N LEU A 230 -5.39 13.09 8.68
CA LEU A 230 -5.35 11.72 9.21
C LEU A 230 -4.06 10.99 8.86
N GLY A 231 -3.56 11.15 7.62
CA GLY A 231 -2.28 10.60 7.19
C GLY A 231 -1.11 11.15 8.01
N VAL A 232 -1.12 12.44 8.34
CA VAL A 232 -0.07 13.07 9.14
C VAL A 232 -0.16 12.69 10.63
N VAL A 233 -1.35 12.77 11.25
CA VAL A 233 -1.53 12.42 12.67
C VAL A 233 -1.16 10.97 12.96
N SER A 234 -1.48 10.06 12.04
CA SER A 234 -1.13 8.64 12.15
C SER A 234 0.30 8.32 11.71
N ASN A 235 1.11 9.32 11.33
CA ASN A 235 2.43 9.13 10.72
C ASN A 235 2.42 8.05 9.63
N LEU A 236 1.43 8.07 8.74
CA LEU A 236 1.21 7.02 7.75
C LEU A 236 2.48 6.79 6.92
N GLY A 237 2.96 5.56 6.84
CA GLY A 237 4.17 5.20 6.09
C GLY A 237 3.96 5.09 4.60
N LEU A 238 2.89 4.42 4.17
CA LEU A 238 2.60 4.17 2.76
C LEU A 238 1.08 4.07 2.53
N LEU A 239 0.56 4.81 1.55
CA LEU A 239 -0.79 4.61 1.03
C LEU A 239 -0.72 3.75 -0.23
N ILE A 240 -1.38 2.59 -0.22
CA ILE A 240 -1.47 1.69 -1.38
C ILE A 240 -2.87 1.80 -1.97
N VAL A 241 -2.94 2.19 -3.25
CA VAL A 241 -4.19 2.32 -3.99
C VAL A 241 -4.26 1.24 -5.06
N GLU A 242 -5.21 0.32 -4.91
CA GLU A 242 -5.40 -0.84 -5.77
C GLU A 242 -6.61 -0.70 -6.68
N GLY A 243 -6.75 -1.59 -7.66
CA GLY A 243 -7.97 -1.67 -8.47
C GLY A 243 -8.16 -0.52 -9.47
N ILE A 244 -7.11 0.26 -9.74
CA ILE A 244 -7.17 1.34 -10.73
C ILE A 244 -7.24 0.69 -12.12
N GLY A 245 -8.42 0.76 -12.74
CA GLY A 245 -8.73 0.20 -14.05
C GLY A 245 -9.06 1.29 -15.05
N THR A 246 -8.91 0.99 -16.35
CA THR A 246 -9.09 1.97 -17.43
C THR A 246 -10.48 2.61 -17.40
N GLU A 247 -11.53 1.82 -17.20
CA GLU A 247 -12.92 2.29 -17.22
C GLU A 247 -13.24 3.26 -16.07
N THR A 248 -12.65 3.06 -14.89
CA THR A 248 -12.97 3.82 -13.67
C THR A 248 -12.02 4.98 -13.41
N SER A 249 -10.97 5.14 -14.21
CA SER A 249 -9.88 6.10 -13.96
C SER A 249 -9.69 7.16 -15.04
N THR A 250 -10.50 7.11 -16.10
CA THR A 250 -10.41 7.99 -17.29
C THR A 250 -11.50 9.06 -17.33
N SER A 251 -12.47 9.00 -16.42
CA SER A 251 -13.55 9.98 -16.34
C SER A 251 -13.07 11.31 -15.75
N LYS A 252 -13.81 12.40 -16.03
CA LYS A 252 -13.56 13.70 -15.39
C LYS A 252 -13.63 13.64 -13.86
N THR A 253 -14.50 12.78 -13.32
CA THR A 253 -14.59 12.54 -11.87
C THR A 253 -13.34 11.85 -11.32
N ALA A 254 -12.77 10.91 -12.08
CA ALA A 254 -11.49 10.28 -11.75
C ALA A 254 -10.32 11.27 -11.71
N HIS A 255 -10.34 12.33 -12.50
CA HIS A 255 -9.30 13.36 -12.46
C HIS A 255 -9.21 14.03 -11.08
N ALA A 256 -10.34 14.27 -10.42
CA ALA A 256 -10.35 14.81 -9.06
C ALA A 256 -9.72 13.85 -8.05
N THR A 257 -9.94 12.53 -8.21
CA THR A 257 -9.33 11.50 -7.35
C THR A 257 -7.83 11.39 -7.61
N TRP A 258 -7.39 11.42 -8.87
CA TRP A 258 -5.97 11.47 -9.20
C TRP A 258 -5.28 12.70 -8.62
N ASP A 259 -5.88 13.89 -8.77
CA ASP A 259 -5.32 15.12 -8.20
C ASP A 259 -5.32 15.09 -6.66
N ALA A 260 -6.35 14.53 -6.03
CA ALA A 260 -6.36 14.35 -4.57
C ALA A 260 -5.19 13.48 -4.07
N LEU A 261 -4.86 12.39 -4.78
CA LEU A 261 -3.68 11.57 -4.44
C LEU A 261 -2.37 12.33 -4.63
N ALA A 262 -2.28 13.11 -5.71
CA ALA A 262 -1.12 13.94 -5.98
C ALA A 262 -0.96 15.06 -4.93
N GLN A 263 -2.05 15.71 -4.54
CA GLN A 263 -2.08 16.70 -3.48
C GLN A 263 -1.74 16.08 -2.13
N PHE A 264 -2.24 14.89 -1.83
CA PHE A 264 -1.91 14.17 -0.61
C PHE A 264 -0.40 13.95 -0.49
N THR A 265 0.27 13.40 -1.51
CA THR A 265 1.72 13.15 -1.45
C THR A 265 2.54 14.45 -1.47
N ARG A 266 2.13 15.47 -2.25
CA ARG A 266 2.80 16.79 -2.25
C ARG A 266 2.70 17.48 -0.89
N THR A 267 1.52 17.43 -0.27
CA THR A 267 1.24 18.14 0.98
C THR A 267 1.88 17.46 2.17
N THR A 268 1.90 16.13 2.23
CA THR A 268 2.36 15.38 3.41
C THR A 268 3.77 14.85 3.29
N GLY A 269 4.27 14.66 2.07
CA GLY A 269 5.48 13.87 1.83
C GLY A 269 5.30 12.37 2.10
N ILE A 270 4.06 11.88 2.27
CA ILE A 270 3.75 10.45 2.42
C ILE A 270 3.73 9.79 1.02
N PRO A 271 4.44 8.67 0.83
CA PRO A 271 4.41 7.90 -0.42
C PRO A 271 3.03 7.32 -0.72
N VAL A 272 2.70 7.32 -2.02
CA VAL A 272 1.47 6.73 -2.55
C VAL A 272 1.84 5.74 -3.64
N LEU A 273 1.53 4.46 -3.43
CA LEU A 273 1.70 3.40 -4.44
C LEU A 273 0.38 3.20 -5.19
N CYS A 274 0.35 3.56 -6.46
CA CYS A 274 -0.79 3.36 -7.35
C CYS A 274 -0.57 2.13 -8.24
N LEU A 275 -1.42 1.11 -8.11
CA LEU A 275 -1.37 -0.11 -8.92
C LEU A 275 -2.42 -0.08 -10.02
N ALA A 276 -2.02 0.41 -11.19
CA ALA A 276 -2.92 0.73 -12.30
C ALA A 276 -2.77 -0.19 -13.50
N THR A 277 -3.82 -0.30 -14.32
CA THR A 277 -3.71 -0.87 -15.66
C THR A 277 -2.96 0.10 -16.58
N PRO A 278 -2.27 -0.37 -17.63
CA PRO A 278 -1.62 0.53 -18.58
C PRO A 278 -2.59 1.53 -19.21
N GLY A 279 -3.81 1.09 -19.54
CA GLY A 279 -4.86 1.99 -20.05
C GLY A 279 -5.30 3.06 -19.05
N ALA A 280 -5.31 2.79 -17.74
CA ALA A 280 -5.60 3.80 -16.72
C ALA A 280 -4.50 4.89 -16.68
N VAL A 281 -3.25 4.49 -16.84
CA VAL A 281 -2.11 5.42 -16.84
C VAL A 281 -2.09 6.23 -18.13
N ILE A 282 -2.22 5.58 -19.29
CA ILE A 282 -2.16 6.22 -20.61
C ILE A 282 -3.39 7.11 -20.85
N CYS A 283 -4.60 6.61 -20.60
CA CYS A 283 -5.81 7.37 -20.93
C CYS A 283 -6.29 8.29 -19.81
N GLY A 284 -5.87 8.04 -18.55
CA GLY A 284 -6.27 8.83 -17.39
C GLY A 284 -5.14 9.73 -16.91
N LEU A 285 -4.14 9.15 -16.25
CA LEU A 285 -3.07 9.91 -15.59
C LEU A 285 -2.26 10.79 -16.56
N SER A 286 -1.97 10.31 -17.78
CA SER A 286 -1.16 11.06 -18.76
C SER A 286 -1.83 12.37 -19.22
N GLN A 287 -3.16 12.45 -19.13
CA GLN A 287 -3.91 13.67 -19.44
C GLN A 287 -3.75 14.76 -18.37
N LEU A 288 -3.07 14.46 -17.26
CA LEU A 288 -2.86 15.34 -16.12
C LEU A 288 -1.36 15.49 -15.81
N PRO A 289 -0.58 16.25 -16.60
CA PRO A 289 0.89 16.26 -16.49
C PRO A 289 1.43 16.65 -15.11
N SER A 290 0.81 17.64 -14.45
CA SER A 290 1.19 18.06 -13.08
C SER A 290 0.91 16.97 -12.03
N VAL A 291 -0.18 16.23 -12.21
CA VAL A 291 -0.56 15.12 -11.34
C VAL A 291 0.37 13.93 -11.56
N ALA A 292 0.68 13.61 -12.82
CA ALA A 292 1.65 12.59 -13.20
C ALA A 292 3.04 12.89 -12.63
N GLY A 293 3.52 14.14 -12.70
CA GLY A 293 4.80 14.54 -12.12
C GLY A 293 4.87 14.36 -10.60
N ALA A 294 3.74 14.50 -9.89
CA ALA A 294 3.65 14.27 -8.45
C ALA A 294 3.49 12.78 -8.08
N LEU A 295 2.78 12.02 -8.90
CA LEU A 295 2.51 10.60 -8.67
C LEU A 295 3.59 9.66 -9.22
N ALA A 296 4.43 10.13 -10.14
CA ALA A 296 5.53 9.37 -10.73
C ALA A 296 6.81 10.22 -10.89
N PRO A 297 7.31 10.89 -9.83
CA PRO A 297 8.50 11.76 -9.90
C PRO A 297 9.78 11.03 -10.31
N GLN A 298 9.84 9.70 -10.15
CA GLN A 298 10.96 8.85 -10.56
C GLN A 298 10.71 8.10 -11.88
N GLY A 299 9.63 8.45 -12.59
CA GLY A 299 9.13 7.70 -13.72
C GLY A 299 8.12 6.62 -13.34
N LEU A 300 7.58 5.97 -14.35
CA LEU A 300 6.60 4.90 -14.23
C LEU A 300 7.32 3.55 -14.14
N PHE A 301 6.81 2.67 -13.29
CA PHE A 301 7.21 1.28 -13.31
C PHE A 301 6.24 0.49 -14.17
N GLU A 302 6.75 -0.40 -15.01
CA GLU A 302 5.93 -1.26 -15.85
C GLU A 302 6.19 -2.73 -15.54
N ILE A 303 5.11 -3.50 -15.40
CA ILE A 303 5.14 -4.96 -15.41
C ILE A 303 4.55 -5.40 -16.74
N THR A 304 5.41 -5.90 -17.61
CA THR A 304 5.04 -6.38 -18.94
C THR A 304 4.83 -7.89 -18.94
N ARG A 305 4.12 -8.37 -19.96
CA ARG A 305 4.09 -9.79 -20.31
C ARG A 305 5.46 -10.29 -20.75
N SER A 306 5.67 -11.60 -20.72
CA SER A 306 6.82 -12.21 -21.39
C SER A 306 6.72 -12.01 -22.90
N GLY A 307 7.84 -11.68 -23.54
CA GLY A 307 7.89 -11.35 -24.98
C GLY A 307 8.02 -12.57 -25.89
N ARG A 308 8.46 -13.71 -25.35
CA ARG A 308 8.62 -14.98 -26.08
C ARG A 308 8.48 -16.18 -25.14
N ALA A 309 8.07 -17.32 -25.69
CA ALA A 309 7.96 -18.59 -24.97
C ALA A 309 9.30 -19.09 -24.39
N GLY A 310 10.42 -18.74 -25.02
CA GLY A 310 11.75 -19.18 -24.62
C GLY A 310 12.35 -18.41 -23.43
N GLU A 311 11.71 -17.33 -22.95
CA GLU A 311 12.21 -16.54 -21.82
C GLU A 311 12.26 -17.36 -20.53
N ASP A 312 13.36 -17.23 -19.79
CA ASP A 312 13.54 -17.96 -18.52
C ASP A 312 12.46 -17.60 -17.49
N HIS A 313 12.05 -16.33 -17.46
CA HIS A 313 10.93 -15.90 -16.61
C HIS A 313 9.62 -16.60 -16.99
N TRP A 314 9.32 -16.74 -18.28
CA TRP A 314 8.12 -17.44 -18.75
C TRP A 314 8.16 -18.92 -18.40
N LYS A 315 9.31 -19.57 -18.60
CA LYS A 315 9.50 -20.97 -18.20
C LYS A 315 9.29 -21.16 -16.70
N ALA A 316 9.85 -20.27 -15.87
CA ALA A 316 9.66 -20.31 -14.42
C ALA A 316 8.18 -20.09 -14.02
N VAL A 317 7.44 -19.23 -14.72
CA VAL A 317 5.99 -19.08 -14.54
C VAL A 317 5.25 -20.38 -14.86
N CYS A 318 5.56 -21.01 -16.00
CA CYS A 318 4.95 -22.27 -16.40
C CYS A 318 5.29 -23.40 -15.42
N GLU A 319 6.54 -23.46 -14.95
CA GLU A 319 6.97 -24.45 -13.97
C GLU A 319 6.27 -24.24 -12.63
N ALA A 320 6.21 -23.02 -12.12
CA ALA A 320 5.48 -22.73 -10.89
C ALA A 320 4.00 -23.12 -11.02
N GLN A 321 3.36 -22.80 -12.15
CA GLN A 321 1.97 -23.19 -12.44
C GLN A 321 1.79 -24.70 -12.51
N PHE A 322 2.69 -25.41 -13.17
CA PHE A 322 2.69 -26.86 -13.25
C PHE A 322 2.83 -27.47 -11.86
N ASP A 323 3.74 -26.95 -11.04
CA ASP A 323 4.04 -27.42 -9.70
C ASP A 323 2.86 -27.26 -8.75
N ALA A 324 2.14 -26.14 -8.86
CA ALA A 324 0.96 -25.88 -8.07
C ALA A 324 -0.26 -26.71 -8.49
N THR A 325 -0.29 -27.24 -9.71
CA THR A 325 -1.46 -27.92 -10.29
C THR A 325 -1.19 -29.39 -10.59
N LEU A 326 -0.51 -29.68 -11.70
CA LEU A 326 -0.30 -31.01 -12.24
C LEU A 326 0.68 -31.86 -11.40
N ARG A 327 1.67 -31.25 -10.76
CA ARG A 327 2.57 -31.98 -9.85
C ARG A 327 1.84 -32.47 -8.60
N VAL A 328 0.89 -31.70 -8.09
CA VAL A 328 0.02 -32.12 -6.97
C VAL A 328 -0.91 -33.26 -7.38
N ALA A 329 -1.23 -33.36 -8.67
CA ALA A 329 -2.00 -34.47 -9.25
C ALA A 329 -1.14 -35.72 -9.56
N GLY A 330 0.17 -35.69 -9.31
CA GLY A 330 1.08 -36.84 -9.45
C GLY A 330 1.89 -36.87 -10.74
N ILE A 331 1.84 -35.83 -11.58
CA ILE A 331 2.69 -35.74 -12.77
C ILE A 331 4.09 -35.26 -12.37
N ALA A 332 5.11 -36.09 -12.57
CA ALA A 332 6.44 -35.86 -12.00
C ALA A 332 7.19 -34.67 -12.62
N THR A 333 7.13 -34.51 -13.94
CA THR A 333 7.96 -33.54 -14.68
C THR A 333 7.11 -32.69 -15.61
N MET A 334 7.41 -31.38 -15.67
CA MET A 334 6.80 -30.47 -16.63
C MET A 334 7.21 -30.88 -18.06
N PRO A 335 6.26 -31.11 -18.98
CA PRO A 335 6.59 -31.39 -20.38
C PRO A 335 7.26 -30.20 -21.07
N GLU A 336 8.25 -30.44 -21.91
CA GLU A 336 9.02 -29.39 -22.62
C GLU A 336 8.15 -28.55 -23.57
N TRP A 337 7.05 -29.12 -24.08
CA TRP A 337 6.11 -28.41 -24.94
C TRP A 337 5.24 -27.39 -24.18
N LEU A 338 5.13 -27.50 -22.84
CA LEU A 338 4.19 -26.71 -22.06
C LEU A 338 4.43 -25.19 -22.17
N PRO A 339 5.68 -24.67 -22.03
CA PRO A 339 5.90 -23.23 -22.15
C PRO A 339 5.53 -22.67 -23.52
N ALA A 340 5.79 -23.41 -24.60
CA ALA A 340 5.43 -23.01 -25.96
C ALA A 340 3.90 -22.96 -26.14
N ALA A 341 3.21 -24.06 -25.82
CA ALA A 341 1.75 -24.13 -25.94
C ALA A 341 1.04 -23.11 -25.03
N ALA A 342 1.52 -22.93 -23.80
CA ALA A 342 1.01 -21.93 -22.87
C ALA A 342 1.20 -20.50 -23.41
N TYR A 343 2.34 -20.22 -24.04
CA TYR A 343 2.59 -18.92 -24.64
C TYR A 343 1.65 -18.65 -25.81
N ASP A 344 1.43 -19.62 -26.69
CA ASP A 344 0.54 -19.46 -27.84
C ASP A 344 -0.91 -19.19 -27.41
N LEU A 345 -1.36 -19.77 -26.29
CA LEU A 345 -2.70 -19.57 -25.75
C LEU A 345 -2.87 -18.26 -24.99
N THR A 346 -1.83 -17.79 -24.31
CA THR A 346 -1.93 -16.66 -23.39
C THR A 346 -1.20 -15.41 -23.87
N PHE A 347 -0.42 -15.50 -24.95
CA PHE A 347 0.52 -14.50 -25.41
C PHE A 347 1.48 -14.01 -24.30
N GLY A 348 1.91 -14.92 -23.42
CA GLY A 348 2.84 -14.62 -22.33
C GLY A 348 2.21 -13.91 -21.14
N TYR A 349 0.88 -13.96 -20.97
CA TYR A 349 0.17 -13.44 -19.81
C TYR A 349 -0.02 -14.52 -18.72
N PRO A 350 0.74 -14.50 -17.61
CA PRO A 350 0.73 -15.56 -16.59
C PRO A 350 -0.66 -15.84 -16.01
N GLY A 351 -1.42 -14.81 -15.65
CA GLY A 351 -2.72 -15.00 -15.02
C GLY A 351 -3.85 -15.44 -15.95
N LEU A 352 -3.57 -15.71 -17.23
CA LEU A 352 -4.49 -16.44 -18.10
C LEU A 352 -4.35 -17.96 -17.97
N LEU A 353 -3.26 -18.46 -17.38
CA LEU A 353 -3.05 -19.88 -17.11
C LEU A 353 -3.91 -20.40 -15.95
N THR A 354 -4.43 -19.51 -15.11
CA THR A 354 -5.19 -19.84 -13.89
C THR A 354 -6.70 -19.81 -14.11
N ARG A 355 -7.18 -20.01 -15.34
CA ARG A 355 -8.58 -19.74 -15.71
C ARG A 355 -9.56 -20.54 -14.84
N GLU A 356 -10.24 -19.85 -13.92
CA GLU A 356 -11.54 -20.24 -13.39
C GLU A 356 -12.50 -20.28 -14.58
N GLN A 357 -13.05 -21.47 -14.86
CA GLN A 357 -14.20 -21.57 -15.76
C GLN A 357 -15.35 -20.79 -15.13
N ILE A 358 -16.00 -19.97 -15.96
CA ILE A 358 -17.23 -19.23 -15.67
C ILE A 358 -18.34 -20.22 -15.28
#